data_AF-A0A933K9D2-F1
#
_entry.id   AF-A0A933K9D2-F1
#
_cell.length_a   1.000
_cell.length_b   1.000
_cell.length_c   1.000
_cell.angle_alpha   90.00
_cell.angle_beta   90.00
_cell.angle_gamma   90.00
#
_symmetry.space_group_name_H-M   'P 1'
#
loop_
_entity.id
_entity.type
_entity.pdbx_description
1 polymer ?
#
loop_
_entity_poly.entity_id
_entity_poly.type
_entity_poly.pdbx_seq_one_letter_code
_entity_poly.pdbx_strand_id
1 'polypeptide(L)'
;MKPTNELSLAVSEYYRLEALGRRRAPAGRSALYGPELDLAPGELHGLSFGCGSPLAQLDLHPGQRVLDVGCGAGLDLCIAARLVGPQGEVVGVDVTPEMAEWARDNVARAGLGHARVLEDDVAAVDLPDGLFDHVTANAALHLMPELDRALSRCRRLLGPMGTLAACDPVVSRPLPEALRDHATSNPALLLHGLLAPLDRYLDHFHRAGFESVEVRSRRPFSPHEALSRAVAACLPGPLASRVRQELAEVEFSVVTVLALVRVPRRELTTRCSCGALATIAQVDTIDGVRSPGLFAELIAGRLNRAACPVCHTPVPPPAPFLVIDHARRTLWHVFPEEARPVAVELEREAELFGQRWRAATGLPGFSGRVVFEGEALTVIGSPGSGTGPPRR
;
A
#
# COMPACT_ATOMS: atom_id res chain seq x y z
N MET A 1 1.80 12.03 -18.99
CA MET A 1 2.95 12.29 -19.89
C MET A 1 3.67 10.96 -20.02
N LYS A 2 3.81 10.40 -21.23
CA LYS A 2 4.44 9.08 -21.46
C LYS A 2 5.90 9.08 -20.96
N PRO A 3 6.47 7.92 -20.58
CA PRO A 3 7.71 7.87 -19.82
C PRO A 3 8.87 8.54 -20.58
N THR A 4 9.59 9.43 -19.89
CA THR A 4 10.59 10.33 -20.48
C THR A 4 12.02 9.82 -20.44
N ASN A 5 12.26 8.54 -20.09
CA ASN A 5 13.61 7.96 -20.12
C ASN A 5 13.67 6.62 -20.87
N GLU A 6 14.86 6.30 -21.38
CA GLU A 6 15.16 5.12 -22.20
C GLU A 6 14.77 3.80 -21.53
N LEU A 7 14.96 3.72 -20.21
CA LEU A 7 14.65 2.51 -19.45
C LEU A 7 13.15 2.22 -19.43
N SER A 8 12.30 3.21 -19.18
CA SER A 8 10.85 3.01 -19.22
C SER A 8 10.36 2.57 -20.59
N LEU A 9 10.96 3.09 -21.67
CA LEU A 9 10.63 2.65 -23.04
C LEU A 9 11.04 1.18 -23.26
N ALA A 10 12.21 0.78 -22.78
CA ALA A 10 12.66 -0.61 -22.88
C ALA A 10 11.77 -1.58 -22.07
N VAL A 11 11.35 -1.19 -20.86
CA VAL A 11 10.41 -1.96 -20.03
C VAL A 11 9.06 -2.10 -20.74
N SER A 12 8.51 -0.99 -21.24
CA SER A 12 7.22 -1.00 -21.95
C SER A 12 7.29 -1.83 -23.24
N GLU A 13 8.36 -1.72 -24.01
CA GLU A 13 8.56 -2.53 -25.22
C GLU A 13 8.69 -4.03 -24.91
N TYR A 14 9.43 -4.38 -23.86
CA TYR A 14 9.55 -5.78 -23.42
C TYR A 14 8.16 -6.36 -23.10
N TYR A 15 7.38 -5.67 -22.26
CA TYR A 15 6.06 -6.16 -21.88
C TYR A 15 5.04 -6.09 -23.02
N ARG A 16 5.19 -5.14 -23.95
CA ARG A 16 4.40 -5.13 -25.19
C ARG A 16 4.60 -6.41 -25.99
N LEU A 17 5.84 -6.83 -26.20
CA LEU A 17 6.16 -8.06 -26.92
C LEU A 17 5.64 -9.30 -26.19
N GLU A 18 5.73 -9.33 -24.87
CA GLU A 18 5.19 -10.41 -24.03
C GLU A 18 3.65 -10.49 -24.14
N ALA A 19 2.97 -9.33 -24.16
CA ALA A 19 1.52 -9.23 -24.35
C ALA A 19 1.09 -9.72 -25.74
N LEU A 20 1.76 -9.26 -26.80
CA LEU A 20 1.46 -9.65 -28.18
C LEU A 20 1.76 -11.13 -28.46
N GLY A 21 2.83 -11.66 -27.87
CA GLY A 21 3.14 -13.08 -27.92
C GLY A 21 2.16 -13.95 -27.13
N ARG A 22 1.23 -13.32 -26.37
CA ARG A 22 0.36 -13.96 -25.38
C ARG A 22 1.12 -14.95 -24.51
N ARG A 23 2.34 -14.57 -24.14
CA ARG A 23 3.27 -15.51 -23.53
C ARG A 23 2.68 -15.92 -22.19
N ARG A 24 2.51 -17.23 -22.03
CA ARG A 24 2.13 -17.79 -20.75
C ARG A 24 3.40 -18.09 -19.97
N ALA A 25 3.46 -17.60 -18.74
CA ALA A 25 4.42 -18.07 -17.76
C ALA A 25 4.37 -19.61 -17.69
N PRO A 26 5.52 -20.28 -17.53
CA PRO A 26 5.56 -21.73 -17.40
C PRO A 26 4.64 -22.19 -16.27
N ALA A 27 4.01 -23.36 -16.44
CA ALA A 27 2.99 -23.93 -15.53
C ALA A 27 3.43 -24.11 -14.05
N GLY A 28 4.67 -23.79 -13.68
CA GLY A 28 5.22 -23.85 -12.32
C GLY A 28 5.05 -22.57 -11.48
N ARG A 29 4.44 -21.49 -11.98
CA ARG A 29 4.20 -20.26 -11.20
C ARG A 29 3.02 -20.33 -10.23
N SER A 30 2.19 -21.40 -10.26
CA SER A 30 1.14 -21.60 -9.26
C SER A 30 1.69 -21.70 -7.83
N ALA A 31 2.94 -22.15 -7.66
CA ALA A 31 3.60 -22.22 -6.35
C ALA A 31 3.92 -20.86 -5.71
N LEU A 32 3.73 -19.75 -6.43
CA LEU A 32 3.93 -18.40 -5.89
C LEU A 32 2.72 -17.88 -5.11
N TYR A 33 1.54 -18.45 -5.37
CA TYR A 33 0.27 -18.08 -4.77
C TYR A 33 -0.25 -19.20 -3.88
N GLY A 34 -1.04 -18.81 -2.88
CA GLY A 34 -1.82 -19.72 -2.07
C GLY A 34 -3.21 -19.99 -2.67
N PRO A 35 -4.20 -20.37 -1.83
CA PRO A 35 -5.57 -20.65 -2.24
C PRO A 35 -6.26 -19.48 -2.96
N GLU A 36 -5.78 -18.24 -2.78
CA GLU A 36 -6.33 -17.05 -3.44
C GLU A 36 -6.22 -17.10 -4.96
N LEU A 37 -5.30 -17.92 -5.52
CA LEU A 37 -5.17 -18.10 -6.97
C LEU A 37 -6.46 -18.64 -7.60
N ASP A 38 -7.19 -19.49 -6.87
CA ASP A 38 -8.45 -20.11 -7.34
C ASP A 38 -9.58 -19.08 -7.52
N LEU A 39 -9.41 -17.86 -7.01
CA LEU A 39 -10.36 -16.77 -7.21
C LEU A 39 -10.28 -16.16 -8.61
N ALA A 40 -9.12 -16.25 -9.27
CA ALA A 40 -8.95 -15.80 -10.64
C ALA A 40 -9.36 -16.90 -11.63
N PRO A 41 -9.92 -16.55 -12.80
CA PRO A 41 -10.11 -17.51 -13.89
C PRO A 41 -8.80 -18.24 -14.20
N GLY A 42 -8.86 -19.58 -14.32
CA GLY A 42 -7.66 -20.43 -14.50
C GLY A 42 -6.79 -20.06 -15.71
N GLU A 43 -7.38 -19.41 -16.70
CA GLU A 43 -6.68 -18.89 -17.87
C GLU A 43 -5.68 -17.77 -17.53
N LEU A 44 -5.89 -17.06 -16.41
CA LEU A 44 -5.01 -15.99 -15.93
C LEU A 44 -3.82 -16.50 -15.12
N HIS A 45 -3.87 -17.73 -14.62
CA HIS A 45 -2.82 -18.29 -13.75
C HIS A 45 -1.46 -18.32 -14.43
N GLY A 46 -1.46 -18.50 -15.75
CA GLY A 46 -0.26 -18.46 -16.59
C GLY A 46 0.08 -17.06 -17.12
N LEU A 47 -0.66 -16.01 -16.80
CA LEU A 47 -0.42 -14.67 -17.37
C LEU A 47 0.37 -13.75 -16.45
N SER A 48 0.56 -14.13 -15.18
CA SER A 48 1.30 -13.32 -14.22
C SER A 48 2.81 -13.43 -14.41
N PHE A 49 3.44 -12.27 -14.58
CA PHE A 49 4.88 -12.09 -14.50
C PHE A 49 5.38 -11.83 -13.07
N GLY A 50 4.50 -11.91 -12.07
CA GLY A 50 4.79 -11.75 -10.65
C GLY A 50 5.76 -12.78 -10.05
N CYS A 51 6.33 -12.44 -8.90
CA CYS A 51 7.34 -13.25 -8.20
C CYS A 51 6.89 -13.73 -6.80
N GLY A 52 5.66 -13.40 -6.40
CA GLY A 52 5.05 -13.85 -5.15
C GLY A 52 3.54 -13.55 -5.12
N SER A 53 2.95 -13.60 -3.94
CA SER A 53 1.57 -13.19 -3.66
C SER A 53 1.56 -12.05 -2.64
N PRO A 54 1.65 -10.78 -3.09
CA PRO A 54 1.54 -9.62 -2.19
C PRO A 54 0.14 -9.54 -1.56
N LEU A 55 -0.90 -9.97 -2.28
CA LEU A 55 -2.28 -10.01 -1.80
C LEU A 55 -2.46 -10.89 -0.55
N ALA A 56 -1.71 -11.98 -0.43
CA ALA A 56 -1.72 -12.82 0.77
C ALA A 56 -1.20 -12.11 2.04
N GLN A 57 -0.56 -10.95 1.91
CA GLN A 57 -0.15 -10.11 3.03
C GLN A 57 -1.15 -9.00 3.35
N LEU A 58 -2.17 -8.84 2.52
CA LEU A 58 -3.23 -7.86 2.71
C LEU A 58 -4.44 -8.55 3.31
N ASP A 59 -4.92 -8.01 4.43
CA ASP A 59 -6.18 -8.42 5.04
C ASP A 59 -7.34 -7.72 4.30
N LEU A 60 -7.62 -8.18 3.07
CA LEU A 60 -8.65 -7.62 2.21
C LEU A 60 -10.04 -8.03 2.68
N HIS A 61 -10.92 -7.04 2.84
CA HIS A 61 -12.32 -7.20 3.25
C HIS A 61 -13.28 -6.68 2.17
N PRO A 62 -14.52 -7.21 2.13
CA PRO A 62 -15.54 -6.69 1.26
C PRO A 62 -15.78 -5.17 1.42
N GLY A 63 -15.94 -4.46 0.31
CA GLY A 63 -16.20 -3.01 0.32
C GLY A 63 -14.95 -2.12 0.32
N GLN A 64 -13.75 -2.70 0.41
CA GLN A 64 -12.49 -1.96 0.36
C GLN A 64 -12.08 -1.59 -1.07
N ARG A 65 -11.21 -0.59 -1.16
CA ARG A 65 -10.64 -0.03 -2.38
C ARG A 65 -9.18 -0.45 -2.51
N VAL A 66 -8.81 -1.08 -3.62
CA VAL A 66 -7.46 -1.61 -3.86
C VAL A 66 -6.88 -1.07 -5.16
N LEU A 67 -5.61 -0.67 -5.12
CA LEU A 67 -4.82 -0.31 -6.29
C LEU A 67 -3.80 -1.41 -6.61
N ASP A 68 -3.82 -1.95 -7.83
CA ASP A 68 -2.85 -2.89 -8.35
C ASP A 68 -1.86 -2.19 -9.30
N VAL A 69 -0.61 -2.07 -8.88
CA VAL A 69 0.43 -1.30 -9.55
C VAL A 69 1.28 -2.19 -10.43
N GLY A 70 1.32 -1.88 -11.73
CA GLY A 70 1.90 -2.77 -12.73
C GLY A 70 1.03 -4.02 -12.90
N CYS A 71 -0.28 -3.82 -13.09
CA CYS A 71 -1.26 -4.91 -13.05
C CYS A 71 -1.08 -5.96 -14.17
N GLY A 72 -0.28 -5.67 -15.20
CA GLY A 72 -0.01 -6.58 -16.31
C GLY A 72 -1.30 -7.03 -16.98
N ALA A 73 -1.45 -8.35 -17.20
CA ALA A 73 -2.68 -8.94 -17.74
C ALA A 73 -3.82 -9.10 -16.69
N GLY A 74 -3.64 -8.61 -15.47
CA GLY A 74 -4.70 -8.48 -14.46
C GLY A 74 -4.95 -9.70 -13.56
N LEU A 75 -3.95 -10.54 -13.29
CA LEU A 75 -4.13 -11.67 -12.35
C LEU A 75 -4.43 -11.16 -10.93
N ASP A 76 -3.52 -10.37 -10.36
CA ASP A 76 -3.66 -9.82 -9.00
C ASP A 76 -4.88 -8.91 -8.90
N LEU A 77 -5.10 -8.06 -9.92
CA LEU A 77 -6.31 -7.27 -10.10
C LEU A 77 -7.60 -8.11 -9.95
N CYS A 78 -7.70 -9.26 -10.65
CA CYS A 78 -8.88 -10.12 -10.59
C CYS A 78 -9.05 -10.78 -9.21
N ILE A 79 -7.95 -11.23 -8.60
CA ILE A 79 -7.97 -11.83 -7.25
C ILE A 79 -8.46 -10.78 -6.24
N ALA A 80 -7.87 -9.59 -6.25
CA ALA A 80 -8.27 -8.49 -5.37
C ALA A 80 -9.75 -8.13 -5.56
N ALA A 81 -10.23 -8.05 -6.80
CA ALA A 81 -11.63 -7.72 -7.10
C ALA A 81 -12.60 -8.77 -6.55
N ARG A 82 -12.22 -10.05 -6.54
CA ARG A 82 -13.02 -11.11 -5.91
C ARG A 82 -13.03 -11.00 -4.40
N LEU A 83 -11.88 -10.70 -3.78
CA LEU A 83 -11.74 -10.57 -2.33
C LEU A 83 -12.56 -9.39 -1.76
N VAL A 84 -12.53 -8.23 -2.42
CA VAL A 84 -13.29 -7.04 -1.96
C VAL A 84 -14.76 -7.05 -2.38
N GLY A 85 -15.17 -7.98 -3.25
CA GLY A 85 -16.54 -8.15 -3.69
C GLY A 85 -17.13 -6.93 -4.43
N PRO A 86 -18.40 -7.00 -4.85
CA PRO A 86 -19.03 -6.00 -5.72
C PRO A 86 -19.31 -4.64 -5.06
N GLN A 87 -19.16 -4.55 -3.73
CA GLN A 87 -19.27 -3.29 -2.99
C GLN A 87 -17.92 -2.58 -2.85
N GLY A 88 -16.82 -3.28 -3.13
CA GLY A 88 -15.48 -2.71 -3.17
C GLY A 88 -15.16 -2.13 -4.54
N GLU A 89 -13.93 -1.67 -4.69
CA GLU A 89 -13.44 -1.11 -5.94
C GLU A 89 -11.99 -1.53 -6.16
N VAL A 90 -11.63 -1.92 -7.37
CA VAL A 90 -10.23 -2.22 -7.69
C VAL A 90 -9.80 -1.47 -8.93
N VAL A 91 -8.66 -0.81 -8.84
CA VAL A 91 -8.05 -0.08 -9.95
C VAL A 91 -6.70 -0.73 -10.26
N GLY A 92 -6.51 -1.18 -11.49
CA GLY A 92 -5.20 -1.58 -12.01
C GLY A 92 -4.57 -0.41 -12.77
N VAL A 93 -3.27 -0.22 -12.61
CA VAL A 93 -2.49 0.75 -13.40
C VAL A 93 -1.34 0.02 -14.07
N ASP A 94 -1.24 0.16 -15.39
CA ASP A 94 -0.09 -0.33 -16.16
C ASP A 94 0.29 0.71 -17.23
N VAL A 95 1.59 0.88 -17.44
CA VAL A 95 2.11 1.84 -18.43
C VAL A 95 2.10 1.29 -19.85
N THR A 96 1.97 -0.03 -20.00
CA THR A 96 2.01 -0.71 -21.30
C THR A 96 0.59 -0.86 -21.85
N PRO A 97 0.27 -0.21 -22.99
CA PRO A 97 -1.09 -0.21 -23.55
C PRO A 97 -1.65 -1.62 -23.78
N GLU A 98 -0.83 -2.52 -24.31
CA GLU A 98 -1.23 -3.89 -24.65
C GLU A 98 -1.48 -4.74 -23.39
N MET A 99 -0.74 -4.51 -22.30
CA MET A 99 -1.03 -5.15 -21.01
C MET A 99 -2.32 -4.61 -20.41
N ALA A 100 -2.50 -3.29 -20.44
CA ALA A 100 -3.70 -2.65 -19.93
C ALA A 100 -4.96 -3.11 -20.71
N GLU A 101 -4.88 -3.21 -22.03
CA GLU A 101 -5.95 -3.77 -22.86
C GLU A 101 -6.25 -5.23 -22.49
N TRP A 102 -5.21 -6.06 -22.33
CA TRP A 102 -5.39 -7.46 -21.94
C TRP A 102 -6.03 -7.61 -20.56
N ALA A 103 -5.63 -6.78 -19.59
CA ALA A 103 -6.29 -6.74 -18.28
C ALA A 103 -7.75 -6.32 -18.37
N ARG A 104 -8.10 -5.32 -19.18
CA ARG A 104 -9.51 -4.92 -19.39
C ARG A 104 -10.34 -6.08 -19.93
N ASP A 105 -9.83 -6.78 -20.94
CA ASP A 105 -10.50 -7.96 -21.50
C ASP A 105 -10.70 -9.06 -20.46
N ASN A 106 -9.68 -9.34 -19.65
CA ASN A 106 -9.76 -10.37 -18.61
C ASN A 106 -10.75 -10.00 -17.50
N VAL A 107 -10.75 -8.74 -17.05
CA VAL A 107 -11.71 -8.18 -16.09
C VAL A 107 -13.14 -8.28 -16.63
N ALA A 108 -13.36 -7.88 -17.89
CA ALA A 108 -14.67 -7.94 -18.54
C ALA A 108 -15.17 -9.38 -18.66
N ARG A 109 -14.31 -10.31 -19.10
CA ARG A 109 -14.63 -11.74 -19.21
C ARG A 109 -14.92 -12.38 -17.85
N ALA A 110 -14.28 -11.90 -16.78
CA ALA A 110 -14.52 -12.36 -15.41
C ALA A 110 -15.80 -11.77 -14.79
N GLY A 111 -16.47 -10.83 -15.45
CA GLY A 111 -17.67 -10.16 -14.94
C GLY A 111 -17.40 -9.26 -13.73
N LEU A 112 -16.19 -8.70 -13.64
CA LEU A 112 -15.74 -7.87 -12.51
C LEU A 112 -15.99 -6.39 -12.79
N GLY A 113 -17.26 -5.98 -12.85
CA GLY A 113 -17.65 -4.61 -13.21
C GLY A 113 -17.20 -3.50 -12.25
N HIS A 114 -16.75 -3.86 -11.04
CA HIS A 114 -16.17 -2.97 -10.03
C HIS A 114 -14.63 -2.92 -10.08
N ALA A 115 -14.01 -3.58 -11.07
CA ALA A 115 -12.59 -3.47 -11.37
C ALA A 115 -12.39 -2.65 -12.66
N ARG A 116 -11.40 -1.75 -12.65
CA ARG A 116 -11.07 -0.86 -13.79
C ARG A 116 -9.57 -0.81 -14.01
N VAL A 117 -9.15 -0.59 -15.25
CA VAL A 117 -7.73 -0.56 -15.65
C VAL A 117 -7.40 0.75 -16.33
N LEU A 118 -6.40 1.45 -15.79
CA LEU A 118 -5.86 2.68 -16.31
C LEU A 118 -4.55 2.38 -17.04
N GLU A 119 -4.46 2.86 -18.28
CA GLU A 119 -3.18 2.94 -19.00
C GLU A 119 -2.49 4.24 -18.56
N ASP A 120 -1.68 4.17 -17.51
CA ASP A 120 -1.02 5.34 -16.95
C ASP A 120 0.25 4.93 -16.20
N ASP A 121 1.07 5.93 -15.86
CA ASP A 121 2.18 5.77 -14.93
C ASP A 121 1.68 6.01 -13.51
N VAL A 122 1.87 5.04 -12.61
CA VAL A 122 1.48 5.20 -11.20
C VAL A 122 2.11 6.44 -10.56
N ALA A 123 3.29 6.87 -11.00
CA ALA A 123 3.98 8.05 -10.50
C ALA A 123 3.30 9.38 -10.92
N ALA A 124 2.39 9.35 -11.88
CA ALA A 124 1.71 10.52 -12.46
C ALA A 124 0.18 10.38 -12.54
N VAL A 125 -0.39 9.22 -12.20
CA VAL A 125 -1.82 8.92 -12.35
C VAL A 125 -2.70 9.93 -11.61
N ASP A 126 -3.73 10.43 -12.29
CA ASP A 126 -4.67 11.42 -11.76
C ASP A 126 -5.80 10.76 -10.96
N LEU A 127 -5.47 10.38 -9.72
CA LEU A 127 -6.39 9.81 -8.74
C LEU A 127 -6.37 10.63 -7.44
N PRO A 128 -7.50 10.77 -6.73
CA PRO A 128 -7.52 11.44 -5.43
C PRO A 128 -6.54 10.82 -4.41
N ASP A 129 -5.93 11.65 -3.58
CA ASP A 129 -5.20 11.20 -2.40
C ASP A 129 -6.16 10.51 -1.41
N GLY A 130 -5.67 9.54 -0.64
CA GLY A 130 -6.49 8.79 0.32
C GLY A 130 -7.59 7.92 -0.31
N LEU A 131 -7.48 7.61 -1.61
CA LEU A 131 -8.51 6.85 -2.33
C LEU A 131 -8.49 5.36 -1.98
N PHE A 132 -7.35 4.77 -1.63
CA PHE A 132 -7.23 3.32 -1.49
C PHE A 132 -6.94 2.88 -0.06
N ASP A 133 -7.59 1.80 0.35
CA ASP A 133 -7.30 1.10 1.60
C ASP A 133 -6.01 0.27 1.45
N HIS A 134 -5.73 -0.22 0.24
CA HIS A 134 -4.55 -1.01 -0.06
C HIS A 134 -3.95 -0.71 -1.42
N VAL A 135 -2.63 -0.83 -1.50
CA VAL A 135 -1.86 -0.89 -2.74
C VAL A 135 -1.17 -2.25 -2.79
N THR A 136 -1.16 -2.88 -3.95
CA THR A 136 -0.39 -4.08 -4.23
C THR A 136 0.53 -3.84 -5.43
N ALA A 137 1.72 -4.44 -5.42
CA ALA A 137 2.64 -4.44 -6.54
C ALA A 137 3.38 -5.78 -6.62
N ASN A 138 3.48 -6.39 -7.80
CA ASN A 138 4.09 -7.70 -7.96
C ASN A 138 5.07 -7.72 -9.14
N ALA A 139 6.37 -7.84 -8.84
CA ALA A 139 7.45 -7.76 -9.80
C ALA A 139 7.42 -6.48 -10.67
N ALA A 140 6.96 -5.37 -10.10
CA ALA A 140 6.74 -4.11 -10.82
C ALA A 140 7.66 -2.99 -10.35
N LEU A 141 7.86 -2.81 -9.04
CA LEU A 141 8.53 -1.63 -8.50
C LEU A 141 10.01 -1.57 -8.89
N HIS A 142 10.70 -2.71 -8.93
CA HIS A 142 12.12 -2.76 -9.30
C HIS A 142 12.42 -2.33 -10.75
N LEU A 143 11.39 -2.27 -11.61
CA LEU A 143 11.50 -1.83 -13.00
C LEU A 143 11.16 -0.35 -13.19
N MET A 144 10.74 0.34 -12.13
CA MET A 144 10.38 1.75 -12.18
C MET A 144 11.62 2.63 -12.12
N PRO A 145 11.90 3.46 -13.14
CA PRO A 145 13.09 4.31 -13.11
C PRO A 145 13.01 5.41 -12.04
N GLU A 146 11.81 5.91 -11.74
CA GLU A 146 11.55 6.89 -10.70
C GLU A 146 10.89 6.23 -9.47
N LEU A 147 11.50 5.16 -8.93
CA LEU A 147 10.93 4.37 -7.82
C LEU A 147 10.52 5.23 -6.61
N ASP A 148 11.34 6.20 -6.19
CA ASP A 148 10.99 7.11 -5.07
C ASP A 148 9.70 7.90 -5.36
N ARG A 149 9.52 8.35 -6.60
CA ARG A 149 8.33 9.09 -7.03
C ARG A 149 7.10 8.20 -7.08
N ALA A 150 7.24 6.99 -7.62
CA ALA A 150 6.17 6.00 -7.66
C ALA A 150 5.71 5.62 -6.25
N LEU A 151 6.64 5.32 -5.34
CA LEU A 151 6.31 5.01 -3.94
C LEU A 151 5.72 6.19 -3.19
N SER A 152 6.21 7.42 -3.41
CA SER A 152 5.61 8.63 -2.85
C SER A 152 4.17 8.82 -3.32
N ARG A 153 3.89 8.52 -4.59
CA ARG A 153 2.53 8.57 -5.13
C ARG A 153 1.65 7.48 -4.54
N CYS A 154 2.11 6.23 -4.47
CA CYS A 154 1.40 5.15 -3.78
C CYS A 154 1.09 5.52 -2.32
N ARG A 155 2.05 6.12 -1.61
CA ARG A 155 1.87 6.61 -0.23
C ARG A 155 0.78 7.66 -0.10
N ARG A 156 0.64 8.57 -1.07
CA ARG A 156 -0.42 9.60 -1.10
C ARG A 156 -1.79 9.04 -1.48
N LEU A 157 -1.81 8.04 -2.36
CA LEU A 157 -3.03 7.36 -2.79
C LEU A 157 -3.64 6.48 -1.69
N LEU A 158 -2.82 6.05 -0.72
CA LEU A 158 -3.28 5.35 0.47
C LEU A 158 -3.91 6.29 1.50
N GLY A 159 -5.07 5.88 2.02
CA GLY A 159 -5.68 6.54 3.16
C GLY A 159 -4.98 6.26 4.49
N PRO A 160 -5.45 6.85 5.61
CA PRO A 160 -5.03 6.49 6.94
C PRO A 160 -5.10 4.98 7.15
N MET A 161 -4.07 4.42 7.80
CA MET A 161 -3.97 2.96 8.04
C MET A 161 -3.88 2.10 6.77
N GLY A 162 -3.74 2.73 5.60
CA GLY A 162 -3.55 2.06 4.32
C GLY A 162 -2.24 1.28 4.28
N THR A 163 -2.21 0.20 3.51
CA THR A 163 -1.02 -0.65 3.39
C THR A 163 -0.62 -0.86 1.94
N LEU A 164 0.69 -0.91 1.71
CA LEU A 164 1.28 -1.34 0.45
C LEU A 164 1.94 -2.70 0.66
N ALA A 165 1.51 -3.72 -0.07
CA ALA A 165 2.21 -5.00 -0.15
C ALA A 165 2.94 -5.10 -1.50
N ALA A 166 4.25 -5.36 -1.46
CA ALA A 166 5.06 -5.51 -2.66
C ALA A 166 5.81 -6.84 -2.65
N CYS A 167 5.83 -7.53 -3.79
CA CYS A 167 6.74 -8.64 -4.04
C CYS A 167 7.74 -8.23 -5.12
N ASP A 168 9.03 -8.17 -4.79
CA ASP A 168 10.06 -7.80 -5.77
C ASP A 168 11.37 -8.57 -5.56
N PRO A 169 12.14 -8.81 -6.64
CA PRO A 169 13.49 -9.31 -6.55
C PRO A 169 14.46 -8.27 -5.97
N VAL A 170 15.39 -8.73 -5.15
CA VAL A 170 16.49 -7.96 -4.56
C VAL A 170 17.77 -8.80 -4.60
N VAL A 171 18.91 -8.13 -4.40
CA VAL A 171 20.23 -8.75 -4.36
C VAL A 171 20.89 -8.59 -3.00
N SER A 172 21.88 -9.42 -2.70
CA SER A 172 22.69 -9.35 -1.46
C SER A 172 23.68 -8.17 -1.45
N ARG A 173 24.07 -7.69 -2.62
CA ARG A 173 25.09 -6.66 -2.82
C ARG A 173 24.86 -5.89 -4.12
N PRO A 174 25.46 -4.71 -4.31
CA PRO A 174 25.35 -3.99 -5.58
C PRO A 174 25.80 -4.85 -6.76
N LEU A 175 24.99 -4.86 -7.81
CA LEU A 175 25.36 -5.51 -9.07
C LEU A 175 26.52 -4.78 -9.75
N PRO A 176 27.34 -5.51 -10.56
CA PRO A 176 28.37 -4.90 -11.40
C PRO A 176 27.77 -3.76 -12.24
N GLU A 177 28.47 -2.62 -12.29
CA GLU A 177 28.00 -1.39 -12.97
C GLU A 177 27.63 -1.65 -14.43
N ALA A 178 28.43 -2.45 -15.12
CA ALA A 178 28.20 -2.80 -16.52
C ALA A 178 26.83 -3.48 -16.78
N LEU A 179 26.20 -4.12 -15.78
CA LEU A 179 24.85 -4.66 -15.93
C LEU A 179 23.78 -3.57 -15.95
N ARG A 180 23.96 -2.51 -15.17
CA ARG A 180 23.07 -1.34 -15.18
C ARG A 180 23.23 -0.56 -16.49
N ASP A 181 24.47 -0.33 -16.91
CA ASP A 181 24.79 0.41 -18.14
C ASP A 181 24.25 -0.28 -19.41
N HIS A 182 24.10 -1.61 -19.37
CA HIS A 182 23.59 -2.41 -20.47
C HIS A 182 22.22 -3.04 -20.17
N ALA A 183 21.48 -2.51 -19.20
CA ALA A 183 20.20 -3.09 -18.77
C ALA A 183 19.20 -3.21 -19.93
N THR A 184 19.18 -2.24 -20.85
CA THR A 184 18.25 -2.22 -21.99
C THR A 184 18.69 -3.12 -23.16
N SER A 185 19.92 -3.64 -23.14
CA SER A 185 20.51 -4.40 -24.26
C SER A 185 20.03 -5.84 -24.36
N ASN A 186 19.40 -6.38 -23.30
CA ASN A 186 18.91 -7.75 -23.27
C ASN A 186 17.79 -7.93 -22.23
N PRO A 187 16.75 -8.74 -22.50
CA PRO A 187 15.69 -8.99 -21.54
C PRO A 187 16.14 -9.48 -20.15
N ALA A 188 17.15 -10.34 -20.06
CA ALA A 188 17.65 -10.81 -18.77
C ALA A 188 18.39 -9.71 -18.00
N LEU A 189 19.10 -8.81 -18.72
CA LEU A 189 19.73 -7.64 -18.11
C LEU A 189 18.68 -6.61 -17.70
N LEU A 190 17.59 -6.48 -18.45
CA LEU A 190 16.50 -5.56 -18.13
C LEU A 190 15.81 -5.97 -16.83
N LEU A 191 15.47 -7.26 -16.72
CA LEU A 191 14.73 -7.80 -15.57
C LEU A 191 15.58 -7.94 -14.30
N HIS A 192 16.90 -8.06 -14.42
CA HIS A 192 17.76 -8.40 -13.29
C HIS A 192 18.98 -7.50 -13.09
N GLY A 193 19.36 -6.70 -14.09
CA GLY A 193 20.52 -5.81 -14.04
C GLY A 193 20.29 -4.53 -13.21
N LEU A 194 19.05 -4.24 -12.86
CA LEU A 194 18.63 -3.05 -12.13
C LEU A 194 18.35 -3.32 -10.64
N LEU A 195 18.52 -4.56 -10.19
CA LEU A 195 18.16 -4.94 -8.82
C LEU A 195 19.04 -4.24 -7.80
N ALA A 196 18.39 -3.76 -6.75
CA ALA A 196 19.04 -3.13 -5.62
C ALA A 196 19.26 -4.12 -4.46
N PRO A 197 20.30 -3.87 -3.65
CA PRO A 197 20.41 -4.44 -2.31
C PRO A 197 19.13 -4.22 -1.48
N LEU A 198 18.80 -5.18 -0.61
CA LEU A 198 17.57 -5.13 0.19
C LEU A 198 17.48 -3.87 1.05
N ASP A 199 18.55 -3.48 1.74
CA ASP A 199 18.61 -2.25 2.54
C ASP A 199 18.26 -1.01 1.70
N ARG A 200 18.90 -0.87 0.53
CA ARG A 200 18.62 0.23 -0.39
C ARG A 200 17.19 0.21 -0.91
N TYR A 201 16.65 -0.97 -1.19
CA TYR A 201 15.26 -1.14 -1.62
C TYR A 201 14.29 -0.67 -0.54
N LEU A 202 14.51 -1.04 0.72
CA LEU A 202 13.67 -0.61 1.85
C LEU A 202 13.79 0.90 2.13
N ASP A 203 14.97 1.50 1.92
CA ASP A 203 15.15 2.95 2.10
C ASP A 203 14.21 3.77 1.19
N HIS A 204 13.86 3.28 0.00
CA HIS A 204 12.91 3.95 -0.88
C HIS A 204 11.51 4.07 -0.23
N PHE A 205 11.06 3.04 0.49
CA PHE A 205 9.79 3.10 1.23
C PHE A 205 9.85 4.12 2.37
N HIS A 206 10.95 4.15 3.12
CA HIS A 206 11.12 5.13 4.19
C HIS A 206 11.16 6.56 3.66
N ARG A 207 11.89 6.83 2.56
CA ARG A 207 11.91 8.14 1.89
C ARG A 207 10.54 8.56 1.36
N ALA A 208 9.75 7.60 0.89
CA ALA A 208 8.39 7.85 0.43
C ALA A 208 7.42 8.21 1.57
N GLY A 209 7.78 8.01 2.84
CA GLY A 209 6.98 8.36 4.01
C GLY A 209 6.16 7.23 4.60
N PHE A 210 6.54 5.96 4.36
CA PHE A 210 5.97 4.82 5.09
C PHE A 210 6.63 4.70 6.47
N GLU A 211 5.84 4.76 7.56
CA GLU A 211 6.40 4.73 8.92
C GLU A 211 6.79 3.32 9.39
N SER A 212 6.16 2.28 8.86
CA SER A 212 6.49 0.88 9.17
C SER A 212 6.71 0.12 7.88
N VAL A 213 7.87 -0.54 7.73
CA VAL A 213 8.23 -1.33 6.55
C VAL A 213 8.77 -2.67 7.05
N GLU A 214 8.05 -3.75 6.77
CA GLU A 214 8.34 -5.09 7.29
C GLU A 214 8.57 -6.07 6.14
N VAL A 215 9.68 -6.81 6.20
CA VAL A 215 9.91 -7.94 5.28
C VAL A 215 9.16 -9.16 5.82
N ARG A 216 8.08 -9.56 5.15
CA ARG A 216 7.22 -10.69 5.50
C ARG A 216 7.81 -12.03 5.08
N SER A 217 8.50 -12.07 3.94
CA SER A 217 9.16 -13.27 3.46
C SER A 217 10.38 -12.92 2.60
N ARG A 218 11.33 -13.86 2.52
CA ARG A 218 12.48 -13.81 1.63
C ARG A 218 12.74 -15.20 1.06
N ARG A 219 12.71 -15.34 -0.26
CA ARG A 219 12.91 -16.62 -0.96
C ARG A 219 14.06 -16.51 -1.95
N PRO A 220 15.09 -17.36 -1.89
CA PRO A 220 16.18 -17.33 -2.86
C PRO A 220 15.70 -17.76 -4.25
N PHE A 221 16.30 -17.19 -5.30
CA PHE A 221 16.17 -17.67 -6.67
C PHE A 221 17.52 -17.51 -7.39
N SER A 222 17.70 -18.14 -8.56
CA SER A 222 18.98 -18.10 -9.26
C SER A 222 18.81 -17.72 -10.74
N PRO A 223 19.04 -16.45 -11.12
CA PRO A 223 19.06 -16.02 -12.51
C PRO A 223 20.46 -16.14 -13.15
N HIS A 224 21.44 -16.71 -12.45
CA HIS A 224 22.87 -16.70 -12.82
C HIS A 224 23.14 -17.21 -14.23
N GLU A 225 22.47 -18.27 -14.66
CA GLU A 225 22.68 -18.84 -15.99
C GLU A 225 22.16 -17.93 -17.10
N ALA A 226 20.95 -17.35 -16.91
CA ALA A 226 20.36 -16.40 -17.84
C ALA A 226 21.19 -15.11 -17.93
N LEU A 227 21.60 -14.57 -16.78
CA LEU A 227 22.49 -13.41 -16.71
C LEU A 227 23.85 -13.69 -17.34
N SER A 228 24.46 -14.85 -17.07
CA SER A 228 25.76 -15.20 -17.64
C SER A 228 25.72 -15.30 -19.17
N ARG A 229 24.64 -15.84 -19.74
CA ARG A 229 24.43 -15.85 -21.19
C ARG A 229 24.25 -14.45 -21.75
N ALA A 230 23.42 -13.62 -21.11
CA ALA A 230 23.19 -12.26 -21.55
C ALA A 230 24.47 -11.42 -21.49
N VAL A 231 25.26 -11.57 -20.43
CA VAL A 231 26.57 -10.91 -20.29
C VAL A 231 27.53 -11.32 -21.40
N ALA A 232 27.62 -12.62 -21.71
CA ALA A 232 28.48 -13.10 -22.79
C ALA A 232 28.04 -12.59 -24.18
N ALA A 233 26.73 -12.37 -24.38
CA ALA A 233 26.18 -11.89 -25.63
C ALA A 233 26.32 -10.36 -25.82
N CYS A 234 26.25 -9.59 -24.73
CA CYS A 234 26.15 -8.13 -24.79
C CYS A 234 27.45 -7.39 -24.43
N LEU A 235 28.42 -8.03 -23.76
CA LEU A 235 29.63 -7.36 -23.28
C LEU A 235 30.90 -7.90 -23.97
N PRO A 236 31.94 -7.07 -24.18
CA PRO A 236 33.22 -7.52 -24.72
C PRO A 236 33.89 -8.60 -23.86
N GLY A 237 34.58 -9.56 -24.48
CA GLY A 237 35.10 -10.77 -23.81
C GLY A 237 35.83 -10.57 -22.47
N PRO A 238 36.81 -9.64 -22.35
CA PRO A 238 37.47 -9.36 -21.07
C PRO A 238 36.51 -8.82 -20.00
N LEU A 239 35.62 -7.89 -20.38
CA LEU A 239 34.63 -7.32 -19.48
C LEU A 239 33.58 -8.37 -19.06
N ALA A 240 33.07 -9.15 -20.01
CA ALA A 240 32.10 -10.21 -19.76
C ALA A 240 32.64 -11.28 -18.80
N SER A 241 33.93 -11.60 -18.88
CA SER A 241 34.56 -12.58 -17.98
C SER A 241 34.65 -12.06 -16.55
N ARG A 242 35.05 -10.79 -16.37
CA ARG A 242 35.07 -10.14 -15.06
C ARG A 242 33.67 -10.03 -14.44
N VAL A 243 32.69 -9.54 -15.22
CA VAL A 243 31.31 -9.38 -14.76
C VAL A 243 30.68 -10.71 -14.34
N ARG A 244 30.96 -11.80 -15.06
CA ARG A 244 30.49 -13.15 -14.68
C ARG A 244 31.09 -13.65 -13.36
N GLN A 245 32.36 -13.33 -13.08
CA GLN A 245 32.99 -13.67 -11.80
C GLN A 245 32.35 -12.90 -10.65
N GLU A 246 32.17 -11.59 -10.80
CA GLU A 246 31.50 -10.77 -9.79
C GLU A 246 30.05 -11.22 -9.56
N LEU A 247 29.33 -11.55 -10.63
CA LEU A 247 27.95 -12.07 -10.58
C LEU A 247 27.82 -13.38 -9.82
N ALA A 248 28.81 -14.28 -9.93
CA ALA A 248 28.76 -15.59 -9.29
C ALA A 248 28.70 -15.51 -7.76
N GLU A 249 29.07 -14.38 -7.20
CA GLU A 249 29.05 -14.15 -5.76
C GLU A 249 27.77 -13.41 -5.30
N VAL A 250 26.90 -12.97 -6.22
CA VAL A 250 25.67 -12.24 -5.89
C VAL A 250 24.54 -13.22 -5.58
N GLU A 251 24.05 -13.21 -4.35
CA GLU A 251 22.80 -13.90 -4.03
C GLU A 251 21.58 -13.08 -4.46
N PHE A 252 20.60 -13.75 -5.07
CA PHE A 252 19.33 -13.18 -5.50
C PHE A 252 18.18 -13.75 -4.67
N SER A 253 17.25 -12.90 -4.28
CA SER A 253 16.06 -13.32 -3.55
C SER A 253 14.84 -12.48 -3.92
N VAL A 254 13.66 -13.06 -3.85
CA VAL A 254 12.41 -12.31 -3.86
C VAL A 254 12.04 -12.01 -2.42
N VAL A 255 11.69 -10.75 -2.14
CA VAL A 255 11.13 -10.34 -0.86
C VAL A 255 9.67 -9.98 -0.99
N THR A 256 8.91 -10.25 0.07
CA THR A 256 7.59 -9.64 0.26
C THR A 256 7.70 -8.58 1.32
N VAL A 257 7.40 -7.34 0.97
CA VAL A 257 7.42 -6.17 1.87
C VAL A 257 5.98 -5.76 2.16
N LEU A 258 5.67 -5.51 3.42
CA LEU A 258 4.47 -4.82 3.85
C LEU A 258 4.85 -3.46 4.42
N ALA A 259 4.44 -2.40 3.77
CA ALA A 259 4.63 -1.03 4.21
C ALA A 259 3.29 -0.43 4.66
N LEU A 260 3.28 0.27 5.79
CA LEU A 260 2.06 0.82 6.39
C LEU A 260 2.12 2.34 6.47
N VAL A 261 0.97 2.95 6.22
CA VAL A 261 0.67 4.34 6.57
C VAL A 261 0.08 4.36 7.98
N ARG A 262 0.85 4.79 8.96
CA ARG A 262 0.30 5.15 10.26
C ARG A 262 -0.36 6.52 10.18
N VAL A 263 -1.38 6.67 11.00
CA VAL A 263 -1.98 7.97 11.27
C VAL A 263 -0.92 8.80 12.00
N PRO A 264 -0.58 10.02 11.52
CA PRO A 264 0.33 10.90 12.23
C PRO A 264 -0.22 11.17 13.64
N ARG A 265 0.56 10.84 14.66
CA ARG A 265 0.18 11.08 16.06
C ARG A 265 0.39 12.56 16.36
N ARG A 266 -0.68 13.28 16.68
CA ARG A 266 -0.58 14.65 17.18
C ARG A 266 -0.11 14.60 18.63
N GLU A 267 0.89 15.39 19.00
CA GLU A 267 1.30 15.49 20.41
C GLU A 267 0.45 16.51 21.15
N LEU A 268 -0.10 16.10 22.30
CA LEU A 268 -0.78 16.96 23.26
C LEU A 268 0.04 17.00 24.54
N THR A 269 0.32 18.20 25.05
CA THR A 269 0.97 18.35 26.37
C THR A 269 -0.08 18.69 27.41
N THR A 270 -0.04 17.99 28.54
CA THR A 270 -0.93 18.23 29.69
C THR A 270 -0.14 18.15 30.99
N ARG A 271 -0.67 18.78 32.05
CA ARG A 271 -0.02 18.81 33.36
C ARG A 271 -0.57 17.70 34.26
N CYS A 272 0.32 16.90 34.81
CA CYS A 272 0.00 15.90 35.83
C CYS A 272 -0.33 16.58 37.17
N SER A 273 -1.03 15.88 38.06
CA SER A 273 -1.30 16.34 39.43
C SER A 273 -0.03 16.59 40.25
N CYS A 274 1.10 15.94 39.93
CA CYS A 274 2.40 16.22 40.54
C CYS A 274 3.10 17.49 39.99
N GLY A 275 2.51 18.16 39.01
CA GLY A 275 3.04 19.37 38.38
C GLY A 275 3.90 19.14 37.15
N ALA A 276 4.34 17.90 36.87
CA ALA A 276 5.11 17.57 35.67
C ALA A 276 4.26 17.67 34.39
N LEU A 277 4.91 17.99 33.26
CA LEU A 277 4.28 17.91 31.94
C LEU A 277 4.39 16.49 31.40
N ALA A 278 3.28 15.96 30.89
CA ALA A 278 3.22 14.70 30.17
C ALA A 278 2.83 14.98 28.72
N THR A 279 3.50 14.29 27.79
CA THR A 279 3.18 14.33 26.36
C THR A 279 2.34 13.10 26.01
N ILE A 280 1.16 13.34 25.47
CA ILE A 280 0.23 12.33 24.98
C ILE A 280 0.34 12.32 23.46
N ALA A 281 0.73 11.17 22.91
CA ALA A 281 0.64 10.94 21.48
C ALA A 281 -0.81 10.60 21.12
N GLN A 282 -1.56 11.60 20.65
CA GLN A 282 -2.97 11.49 20.32
C GLN A 282 -3.17 10.65 19.06
N VAL A 283 -3.95 9.58 19.22
CA VAL A 283 -4.56 8.78 18.17
C VAL A 283 -5.96 9.34 17.96
N ASP A 284 -6.18 9.99 16.82
CA ASP A 284 -7.48 10.54 16.38
C ASP A 284 -8.18 9.64 15.35
N THR A 285 -7.50 8.57 14.94
CA THR A 285 -7.95 7.68 13.87
C THR A 285 -7.51 6.25 14.15
N ILE A 286 -8.42 5.30 14.00
CA ILE A 286 -8.17 3.88 14.19
C ILE A 286 -8.84 3.05 13.09
N ASP A 287 -8.27 1.89 12.82
CA ASP A 287 -8.97 0.79 12.15
C ASP A 287 -9.24 -0.28 13.21
N GLY A 288 -10.49 -0.36 13.67
CA GLY A 288 -10.85 -1.25 14.77
C GLY A 288 -10.83 -2.75 14.43
N VAL A 289 -10.73 -3.11 13.14
CA VAL A 289 -10.57 -4.50 12.69
C VAL A 289 -9.09 -4.88 12.67
N ARG A 290 -8.22 -4.02 12.12
CA ARG A 290 -6.78 -4.28 12.03
C ARG A 290 -6.03 -4.07 13.34
N SER A 291 -6.49 -3.14 14.17
CA SER A 291 -5.87 -2.79 15.45
C SER A 291 -6.84 -3.03 16.62
N PRO A 292 -7.26 -4.28 16.86
CA PRO A 292 -8.24 -4.59 17.90
C PRO A 292 -7.76 -4.16 19.30
N GLY A 293 -6.45 -4.12 19.53
CA GLY A 293 -5.86 -3.55 20.76
C GLY A 293 -6.18 -2.05 20.94
N LEU A 294 -5.98 -1.23 19.91
CA LEU A 294 -6.28 0.21 20.00
C LEU A 294 -7.79 0.46 20.16
N PHE A 295 -8.63 -0.31 19.48
CA PHE A 295 -10.08 -0.24 19.65
C PHE A 295 -10.52 -0.69 21.05
N ALA A 296 -9.95 -1.77 21.59
CA ALA A 296 -10.24 -2.20 22.97
C ALA A 296 -9.83 -1.14 24.00
N GLU A 297 -8.68 -0.49 23.81
CA GLU A 297 -8.24 0.64 24.64
C GLU A 297 -9.17 1.85 24.50
N LEU A 298 -9.70 2.12 23.30
CA LEU A 298 -10.73 3.14 23.07
C LEU A 298 -11.99 2.85 23.90
N ILE A 299 -12.56 1.64 23.73
CA ILE A 299 -13.78 1.21 24.42
C ILE A 299 -13.60 1.23 25.94
N ALA A 300 -12.39 0.92 26.42
CA ALA A 300 -12.06 0.95 27.82
C ALA A 300 -11.69 2.34 28.38
N GLY A 301 -11.74 3.41 27.57
CA GLY A 301 -11.40 4.77 28.00
C GLY A 301 -9.93 4.96 28.37
N ARG A 302 -9.05 4.11 27.84
CA ARG A 302 -7.60 4.10 28.08
C ARG A 302 -6.78 4.65 26.92
N LEU A 303 -7.39 4.76 25.73
CA LEU A 303 -6.76 5.40 24.57
C LEU A 303 -6.34 6.85 24.88
N ASN A 304 -5.19 7.27 24.35
CA ASN A 304 -4.61 8.61 24.53
C ASN A 304 -4.31 8.99 25.99
N ARG A 305 -3.94 8.02 26.83
CA ARG A 305 -3.34 8.27 28.15
C ARG A 305 -1.81 8.15 28.07
N ALA A 306 -1.10 9.01 28.81
CA ALA A 306 0.36 8.90 28.97
C ALA A 306 0.72 8.68 30.44
N ALA A 307 1.77 7.90 30.71
CA ALA A 307 2.35 7.85 32.04
C ALA A 307 3.11 9.16 32.30
N CYS A 308 2.85 9.81 33.44
CA CYS A 308 3.64 10.96 33.85
C CYS A 308 5.13 10.58 33.94
N PRO A 309 6.06 11.37 33.38
CA PRO A 309 7.50 11.02 33.40
C PRO A 309 8.12 11.04 34.80
N VAL A 310 7.45 11.68 35.78
CA VAL A 310 7.93 11.80 37.17
C VAL A 310 7.26 10.80 38.11
N CYS A 311 5.94 10.89 38.30
CA CYS A 311 5.22 10.03 39.27
C CYS A 311 4.55 8.81 38.64
N HIS A 312 4.68 8.60 37.33
CA HIS A 312 4.09 7.50 36.55
C HIS A 312 2.56 7.38 36.60
N THR A 313 1.86 8.31 37.26
CA THR A 313 0.40 8.36 37.26
C THR A 313 -0.11 8.52 35.82
N PRO A 314 -1.12 7.72 35.40
CA PRO A 314 -1.76 7.89 34.10
C PRO A 314 -2.40 9.27 33.99
N VAL A 315 -1.99 10.04 32.98
CA VAL A 315 -2.51 11.37 32.70
C VAL A 315 -3.46 11.28 31.49
N PRO A 316 -4.73 11.66 31.66
CA PRO A 316 -5.70 11.68 30.56
C PRO A 316 -5.48 12.89 29.64
N PRO A 317 -6.05 12.88 28.43
CA PRO A 317 -6.02 14.04 27.54
C PRO A 317 -6.76 15.23 28.16
N PRO A 318 -6.34 16.48 27.85
CA PRO A 318 -6.83 17.69 28.53
C PRO A 318 -8.27 18.08 28.18
N ALA A 319 -8.85 17.48 27.13
CA ALA A 319 -10.21 17.74 26.68
C ALA A 319 -10.78 16.50 25.96
N PRO A 320 -12.11 16.39 25.81
CA PRO A 320 -12.71 15.42 24.93
C PRO A 320 -12.14 15.51 23.51
N PHE A 321 -12.03 14.36 22.85
CA PHE A 321 -11.48 14.26 21.51
C PHE A 321 -12.33 13.34 20.65
N LEU A 322 -12.17 13.48 19.35
CA LEU A 322 -12.83 12.61 18.39
C LEU A 322 -11.86 11.51 17.95
N VAL A 323 -12.40 10.31 17.77
CA VAL A 323 -11.71 9.18 17.15
C VAL A 323 -12.54 8.68 15.98
N ILE A 324 -11.92 8.59 14.82
CA ILE A 324 -12.55 8.01 13.63
C ILE A 324 -12.21 6.52 13.61
N ASP A 325 -13.23 5.66 13.64
CA ASP A 325 -13.06 4.23 13.34
C ASP A 325 -13.38 3.98 11.86
N HIS A 326 -12.34 3.86 11.05
CA HIS A 326 -12.45 3.67 9.59
C HIS A 326 -13.15 2.36 9.24
N ALA A 327 -12.87 1.29 9.98
CA ALA A 327 -13.45 -0.02 9.71
C ALA A 327 -14.96 -0.03 9.88
N ARG A 328 -15.45 0.69 10.90
CA ARG A 328 -16.89 0.80 11.19
C ARG A 328 -17.54 2.01 10.53
N ARG A 329 -16.77 2.90 9.91
CA ARG A 329 -17.22 4.22 9.42
C ARG A 329 -17.98 4.99 10.51
N THR A 330 -17.46 4.96 11.74
CA THR A 330 -18.08 5.62 12.90
C THR A 330 -17.18 6.69 13.46
N LEU A 331 -17.79 7.76 13.96
CA LEU A 331 -17.09 8.78 14.73
C LEU A 331 -17.40 8.58 16.21
N TRP A 332 -16.37 8.50 17.02
CA TRP A 332 -16.46 8.33 18.47
C TRP A 332 -16.08 9.62 19.16
N HIS A 333 -16.96 10.11 20.03
CA HIS A 333 -16.61 11.17 20.97
C HIS A 333 -16.12 10.54 22.26
N VAL A 334 -14.85 10.78 22.58
CA VAL A 334 -14.15 10.15 23.68
C VAL A 334 -13.94 11.17 24.78
N PHE A 335 -14.47 10.83 25.95
CA PHE A 335 -14.34 11.66 27.14
C PHE A 335 -13.16 11.16 27.99
N PRO A 336 -12.30 12.07 28.53
CA PRO A 336 -11.11 11.66 29.28
C PRO A 336 -11.41 11.02 30.65
N GLU A 337 -12.58 11.32 31.24
CA GLU A 337 -13.00 10.91 32.58
C GLU A 337 -14.06 9.79 32.51
N GLU A 338 -13.67 8.52 32.74
CA GLU A 338 -14.47 7.31 33.04
C GLU A 338 -15.80 7.06 32.29
N ALA A 339 -16.12 7.88 31.31
CA ALA A 339 -17.34 7.88 30.55
C ALA A 339 -17.14 7.01 29.31
N ARG A 340 -18.11 6.11 29.07
CA ARG A 340 -18.09 5.25 27.89
C ARG A 340 -18.06 6.12 26.62
N PRO A 341 -17.22 5.79 25.63
CA PRO A 341 -17.22 6.47 24.35
C PRO A 341 -18.63 6.47 23.73
N VAL A 342 -19.04 7.56 23.12
CA VAL A 342 -20.33 7.66 22.42
C VAL A 342 -20.09 7.60 20.92
N ALA A 343 -20.66 6.58 20.27
CA ALA A 343 -20.60 6.41 18.82
C ALA A 343 -21.73 7.18 18.13
N VAL A 344 -21.43 7.77 16.98
CA VAL A 344 -22.44 8.32 16.07
C VAL A 344 -22.24 7.70 14.68
N GLU A 345 -23.33 7.23 14.09
CA GLU A 345 -23.36 6.74 12.72
C GLU A 345 -23.27 7.90 11.73
N LEU A 346 -22.49 7.71 10.66
CA LEU A 346 -22.31 8.67 9.59
C LEU A 346 -23.29 8.35 8.44
N GLU A 347 -24.08 9.35 8.04
CA GLU A 347 -24.96 9.30 6.87
C GLU A 347 -24.22 9.79 5.62
N ARG A 348 -24.52 9.17 4.47
CA ARG A 348 -23.89 9.47 3.18
C ARG A 348 -24.64 10.58 2.45
N GLU A 349 -23.97 11.68 2.12
CA GLU A 349 -24.44 12.63 1.10
C GLU A 349 -23.88 12.18 -0.26
N ALA A 350 -24.74 12.01 -1.26
CA ALA A 350 -24.34 11.52 -2.58
C ALA A 350 -23.83 12.65 -3.46
N GLU A 351 -22.59 12.57 -3.95
CA GLU A 351 -22.10 13.36 -5.08
C GLU A 351 -21.05 12.60 -5.92
N LEU A 352 -20.91 13.00 -7.18
CA LEU A 352 -20.28 12.25 -8.27
C LEU A 352 -18.76 12.03 -8.14
N PHE A 353 -18.06 12.76 -7.28
CA PHE A 353 -16.63 12.56 -7.01
C PHE A 353 -16.31 13.03 -5.58
N GLY A 354 -15.76 12.12 -4.76
CA GLY A 354 -15.50 12.37 -3.34
C GLY A 354 -16.69 11.99 -2.45
N GLN A 355 -16.40 11.30 -1.34
CA GLN A 355 -17.42 10.91 -0.39
C GLN A 355 -17.64 12.04 0.61
N ARG A 356 -18.88 12.53 0.73
CA ARG A 356 -19.26 13.50 1.77
C ARG A 356 -20.13 12.79 2.80
N TRP A 357 -19.71 12.83 4.07
CA TRP A 357 -20.43 12.18 5.16
C TRP A 357 -20.85 13.20 6.22
N ARG A 358 -22.07 13.04 6.74
CA ARG A 358 -22.65 13.88 7.80
C ARG A 358 -23.02 13.02 9.00
N ALA A 359 -22.71 13.46 10.21
CA ALA A 359 -23.22 12.80 11.42
C ALA A 359 -24.75 12.90 11.48
N ALA A 360 -25.43 11.76 11.67
CA ALA A 360 -26.90 11.64 11.66
C ALA A 360 -27.60 12.45 12.77
N THR A 361 -26.89 12.71 13.89
CA THR A 361 -27.46 13.34 15.09
C THR A 361 -26.45 14.25 15.81
N GLY A 362 -26.97 15.25 16.55
CA GLY A 362 -26.15 16.17 17.34
C GLY A 362 -25.37 15.43 18.44
N LEU A 363 -24.04 15.59 18.42
CA LEU A 363 -23.14 14.98 19.40
C LEU A 363 -23.41 15.54 20.82
N PRO A 364 -23.71 14.70 21.82
CA PRO A 364 -23.87 15.15 23.20
C PRO A 364 -22.60 15.88 23.68
N GLY A 365 -22.77 17.10 24.19
CA GLY A 365 -21.66 17.93 24.68
C GLY A 365 -20.82 18.62 23.59
N PHE A 366 -21.22 18.57 22.32
CA PHE A 366 -20.54 19.23 21.22
C PHE A 366 -21.49 20.19 20.49
N SER A 367 -21.13 21.48 20.44
CA SER A 367 -21.87 22.49 19.68
C SER A 367 -21.15 22.71 18.36
N GLY A 368 -21.62 22.06 17.29
CA GLY A 368 -21.01 22.18 15.96
C GLY A 368 -21.57 21.21 14.94
N ARG A 369 -21.03 21.27 13.73
CA ARG A 369 -21.24 20.30 12.65
C ARG A 369 -19.91 19.62 12.34
N VAL A 370 -19.93 18.30 12.19
CA VAL A 370 -18.81 17.53 11.65
C VAL A 370 -19.10 17.25 10.18
N VAL A 371 -18.17 17.61 9.30
CA VAL A 371 -18.25 17.39 7.86
C VAL A 371 -17.04 16.57 7.44
N PHE A 372 -17.28 15.45 6.79
CA PHE A 372 -16.23 14.68 6.12
C PHE A 372 -16.21 15.04 4.64
N GLU A 373 -15.03 15.38 4.12
CA GLU A 373 -14.77 15.53 2.69
C GLU A 373 -13.62 14.57 2.33
N GLY A 374 -13.96 13.41 1.75
CA GLY A 374 -13.01 12.31 1.59
C GLY A 374 -12.61 11.73 2.96
N GLU A 375 -11.33 11.82 3.31
CA GLU A 375 -10.77 11.40 4.60
C GLU A 375 -10.44 12.57 5.53
N ALA A 376 -10.67 13.81 5.08
CA ALA A 376 -10.48 14.99 5.89
C ALA A 376 -11.71 15.23 6.78
N LEU A 377 -11.51 15.12 8.09
CA LEU A 377 -12.50 15.50 9.11
C LEU A 377 -12.43 17.02 9.33
N THR A 378 -13.47 17.74 8.91
CA THR A 378 -13.65 19.14 9.27
C THR A 378 -14.65 19.24 10.41
N VAL A 379 -14.16 19.64 11.58
CA VAL A 379 -14.98 19.90 12.76
C VAL A 379 -15.27 21.40 12.81
N ILE A 380 -16.50 21.79 12.49
CA ILE A 380 -16.96 23.18 12.54
C ILE A 380 -17.73 23.38 13.84
N GLY A 381 -17.03 23.79 14.89
CA GLY A 381 -17.60 24.03 16.22
C GLY A 381 -16.59 23.76 17.32
N SER A 382 -17.06 23.78 18.56
CA SER A 382 -16.22 23.54 19.73
C SER A 382 -16.81 22.39 20.56
N PRO A 383 -15.98 21.52 21.16
CA PRO A 383 -16.45 20.73 22.29
C PRO A 383 -17.02 21.72 23.29
N GLY A 384 -18.32 21.60 23.58
CA GLY A 384 -18.97 22.50 24.52
C GLY A 384 -18.33 22.29 25.88
N SER A 385 -18.22 23.35 26.69
CA SER A 385 -17.83 23.29 28.10
C SER A 385 -18.88 22.58 29.00
N GLY A 386 -19.67 21.67 28.41
CA GLY A 386 -20.85 21.06 29.00
C GLY A 386 -20.52 19.80 29.79
N THR A 387 -20.94 19.83 31.05
CA THR A 387 -20.83 18.80 32.09
C THR A 387 -21.20 17.38 31.63
N GLY A 388 -20.18 16.53 31.37
CA GLY A 388 -20.25 15.06 31.39
C GLY A 388 -21.32 14.36 30.53
N PRO A 389 -21.23 13.02 30.35
CA PRO A 389 -22.36 12.27 29.82
C PRO A 389 -23.57 12.39 30.78
N PRO A 390 -24.82 12.30 30.29
CA PRO A 390 -25.97 12.15 31.18
C PRO A 390 -25.75 10.88 32.01
N ARG A 391 -25.70 11.04 33.33
CA ARG A 391 -25.65 9.92 34.27
C ARG A 391 -26.88 9.05 33.99
N ARG A 392 -26.66 7.83 33.50
CA ARG A 392 -27.69 6.78 33.48
C ARG A 392 -27.90 6.24 34.89
#